data_AF-A6ITQ5-F1
#
_entry.id   AF-A6ITQ5-F1
#
_cell.length_a   1.000
_cell.length_b   1.000
_cell.length_c   1.000
_cell.angle_alpha   90.00
_cell.angle_beta   90.00
_cell.angle_gamma   90.00
#
_symmetry.space_group_name_H-M   'P 1'
#
loop_
_entity.id
_entity.type
_entity.pdbx_description
1 polymer ?
#
loop_
_entity_poly.entity_id
_entity_poly.type
_entity_poly.pdbx_seq_one_letter_code
_entity_poly.pdbx_strand_id
1 'polypeptide(L)'
;MVLDALIKIKNEIDSTLTFRRSCREGICGSCAMNINGGNTLACTRRIDTDLGKVSKIYPLPHMYVIKDLVPDLSNFYAQYKSIEPYLKKKDESQEGKQQYLQSIEDREKLDGLYECILCACCSTSCPSYWWNGDKYLGPAVLMQVGVPVSDSPKP
;
A
#
# COMPACT_ATOMS: atom_id res chain seq x y z
N MET A 1 14.73 -11.20 -7.83
CA MET A 1 13.49 -10.95 -7.05
C MET A 1 12.33 -11.65 -7.72
N VAL A 2 11.24 -11.93 -7.01
CA VAL A 2 10.07 -12.63 -7.59
C VAL A 2 9.49 -11.86 -8.78
N LEU A 3 9.51 -10.53 -8.74
CA LEU A 3 9.10 -9.71 -9.88
C LEU A 3 9.93 -10.00 -11.15
N ASP A 4 11.22 -10.27 -11.03
CA ASP A 4 12.08 -10.56 -12.19
C ASP A 4 11.66 -11.89 -12.85
N ALA A 5 11.29 -12.89 -12.04
CA ALA A 5 10.75 -14.15 -12.55
C ALA A 5 9.40 -13.95 -13.25
N LEU A 6 8.50 -13.14 -12.69
CA LEU A 6 7.21 -12.82 -13.32
C LEU A 6 7.40 -12.09 -14.67
N ILE A 7 8.33 -11.15 -14.74
CA ILE A 7 8.67 -10.45 -15.98
C ILE A 7 9.28 -11.42 -17.00
N LYS A 8 10.21 -12.29 -16.57
CA LYS A 8 10.80 -13.31 -17.42
C LYS A 8 9.73 -14.24 -18.01
N ILE A 9 8.82 -14.74 -17.19
CA ILE A 9 7.68 -15.58 -17.64
C ILE A 9 6.87 -14.81 -18.68
N LYS A 10 6.48 -13.56 -18.38
CA LYS A 10 5.66 -12.76 -19.30
C LYS A 10 6.34 -12.51 -20.65
N ASN A 11 7.64 -12.26 -20.63
CA ASN A 11 8.37 -11.88 -21.84
C ASN A 11 8.78 -13.09 -22.69
N GLU A 12 9.08 -14.23 -22.06
CA GLU A 12 9.76 -15.35 -22.74
C GLU A 12 8.93 -16.64 -22.79
N ILE A 13 7.90 -16.78 -21.94
CA ILE A 13 7.15 -18.04 -21.78
C ILE A 13 5.67 -17.85 -22.11
N ASP A 14 4.99 -16.94 -21.40
CA ASP A 14 3.56 -16.71 -21.53
C ASP A 14 3.22 -15.22 -21.37
N SER A 15 3.03 -14.56 -22.51
CA SER A 15 2.67 -13.13 -22.56
C SER A 15 1.26 -12.82 -22.05
N THR A 16 0.41 -13.82 -21.80
CA THR A 16 -0.95 -13.62 -21.29
C THR A 16 -0.97 -13.32 -19.79
N LEU A 17 0.08 -13.71 -19.04
CA LEU A 17 0.26 -13.45 -17.60
C LEU A 17 0.19 -11.95 -17.29
N THR A 18 -0.67 -11.58 -16.34
CA THR A 18 -0.95 -10.18 -15.99
C THR A 18 -0.70 -9.91 -14.50
N PHE A 19 0.05 -8.84 -14.22
CA PHE A 19 0.32 -8.35 -12.86
C PHE A 19 0.64 -6.86 -12.91
N ARG A 20 0.44 -6.15 -11.79
CA ARG A 20 0.82 -4.74 -11.66
C ARG A 20 2.29 -4.61 -11.22
N ARG A 21 3.01 -3.69 -11.85
CA ARG A 21 4.39 -3.31 -11.48
C ARG A 21 4.71 -1.90 -11.98
N SER A 22 5.61 -1.21 -11.28
CA SER A 22 6.16 0.07 -11.72
C SER A 22 7.60 0.26 -11.21
N CYS A 23 7.78 0.61 -9.93
CA CYS A 23 9.06 1.13 -9.42
C CYS A 23 10.17 0.12 -9.14
N ARG A 24 10.03 -1.20 -9.26
CA ARG A 24 11.14 -2.18 -9.04
C ARG A 24 12.01 -2.10 -7.75
N GLU A 25 11.73 -1.21 -6.79
CA GLU A 25 12.57 -0.99 -5.59
C GLU A 25 11.76 -0.78 -4.31
N GLY A 26 10.47 -1.13 -4.34
CA GLY A 26 9.62 -1.21 -3.15
C GLY A 26 8.89 0.06 -2.73
N ILE A 27 8.93 1.15 -3.53
CA ILE A 27 8.36 2.44 -3.11
C ILE A 27 6.93 2.73 -3.62
N CYS A 28 6.52 2.20 -4.78
CA CYS A 28 5.20 2.53 -5.37
C CYS A 28 4.03 1.67 -4.89
N GLY A 29 4.29 0.58 -4.16
CA GLY A 29 3.25 -0.35 -3.70
C GLY A 29 2.57 -1.22 -4.78
N SER A 30 2.79 -1.00 -6.08
CA SER A 30 1.98 -1.63 -7.14
C SER A 30 2.05 -3.16 -7.25
N CYS A 31 3.17 -3.77 -6.85
CA CYS A 31 3.41 -5.22 -7.01
C CYS A 31 3.11 -6.02 -5.73
N ALA A 32 2.15 -5.55 -4.93
CA ALA A 32 1.64 -6.25 -3.77
C ALA A 32 0.88 -7.51 -4.20
N MET A 33 1.25 -8.64 -3.63
CA MET A 33 0.64 -9.95 -3.88
C MET A 33 0.97 -10.92 -2.74
N ASN A 34 0.32 -12.08 -2.70
CA ASN A 34 0.63 -13.12 -1.73
C ASN A 34 1.67 -14.09 -2.32
N ILE A 35 2.83 -14.22 -1.67
CA ILE A 35 3.92 -15.10 -2.09
C ILE A 35 4.21 -16.06 -0.94
N ASN A 36 4.03 -17.36 -1.18
CA ASN A 36 4.20 -18.43 -0.19
C ASN A 36 3.41 -18.20 1.10
N GLY A 37 2.17 -17.70 0.98
CA GLY A 37 1.27 -17.45 2.11
C GLY A 37 1.42 -16.06 2.74
N GLY A 38 2.48 -15.31 2.43
CA GLY A 38 2.72 -13.96 2.96
C GLY A 38 2.42 -12.84 1.95
N ASN A 39 1.69 -11.81 2.37
CA ASN A 39 1.52 -10.60 1.57
C ASN A 39 2.82 -9.80 1.57
N THR A 40 3.35 -9.49 0.38
CA THR A 40 4.63 -8.79 0.24
C THR A 40 4.72 -8.10 -1.12
N LEU A 41 5.81 -7.38 -1.35
CA LEU A 41 6.11 -6.75 -2.65
C LEU A 41 6.99 -7.69 -3.47
N ALA A 42 6.53 -8.08 -4.66
CA ALA A 42 7.28 -8.99 -5.52
C ALA A 42 8.68 -8.44 -5.91
N CYS A 43 8.82 -7.12 -6.00
CA CYS A 43 10.08 -6.47 -6.37
C CYS A 43 11.17 -6.52 -5.28
N THR A 44 10.83 -6.76 -4.02
CA THR A 44 11.80 -6.88 -2.93
C THR A 44 11.83 -8.28 -2.31
N ARG A 45 10.88 -9.15 -2.71
CA ARG A 45 10.88 -10.56 -2.30
C ARG A 45 11.93 -11.34 -3.09
N ARG A 46 12.93 -11.90 -2.39
CA ARG A 46 13.91 -12.82 -3.00
C ARG A 46 13.22 -14.10 -3.46
N ILE A 47 13.70 -14.63 -4.58
CA ILE A 47 13.30 -15.97 -5.06
C ILE A 47 13.95 -16.99 -4.12
N ASP A 48 13.21 -18.02 -3.74
CA ASP A 48 13.78 -19.14 -2.98
C ASP A 48 14.73 -19.94 -3.89
N THR A 49 15.95 -20.19 -3.40
CA THR A 49 16.98 -20.92 -4.15
C THR A 49 16.88 -22.43 -3.97
N ASP A 50 16.03 -22.91 -3.06
CA ASP A 50 15.74 -24.33 -2.89
C ASP A 50 14.84 -24.84 -4.03
N LEU A 51 15.45 -25.48 -5.03
CA LEU A 51 14.77 -26.02 -6.21
C LEU A 51 13.80 -27.17 -5.88
N GLY A 52 13.88 -27.76 -4.69
CA GLY A 52 12.93 -28.78 -4.23
C GLY A 52 11.58 -28.20 -3.81
N LYS A 53 11.47 -26.86 -3.66
CA LYS A 53 10.25 -26.18 -3.22
C LYS A 53 9.59 -25.39 -4.35
N VAL A 54 8.28 -25.59 -4.49
CA VAL A 54 7.47 -24.81 -5.42
C VAL A 54 6.98 -23.53 -4.74
N SER A 55 7.37 -22.38 -5.28
CA SER A 55 6.82 -21.08 -4.83
C SER A 55 5.42 -20.85 -5.39
N LYS A 56 4.46 -20.54 -4.51
CA LYS A 56 3.06 -20.25 -4.86
C LYS A 56 2.82 -18.75 -4.81
N ILE A 57 2.21 -18.21 -5.86
CA ILE A 57 1.90 -16.78 -6.00
C ILE A 57 0.40 -16.64 -6.21
N TYR A 58 -0.25 -15.82 -5.39
CA TYR A 58 -1.67 -15.50 -5.48
C TYR A 58 -1.87 -13.97 -5.49
N PRO A 59 -3.03 -13.47 -5.95
CA PRO A 59 -3.43 -12.09 -5.72
C PRO A 59 -3.48 -11.77 -4.21
N LEU A 60 -3.67 -10.48 -3.88
CA LEU A 60 -3.96 -10.12 -2.50
C LEU A 60 -5.23 -10.85 -2.00
N PRO A 61 -5.24 -11.43 -0.78
CA PRO A 61 -6.34 -12.24 -0.29
C PRO A 61 -7.66 -11.49 -0.17
N HIS A 62 -8.78 -12.21 -0.38
CA HIS A 62 -10.15 -11.73 -0.19
C HIS A 62 -10.50 -10.45 -0.97
N MET A 63 -9.90 -10.29 -2.16
CA MET A 63 -10.20 -9.20 -3.10
C MET A 63 -10.81 -9.77 -4.38
N TYR A 64 -11.71 -9.01 -5.01
CA TYR A 64 -12.18 -9.35 -6.36
C TYR A 64 -11.00 -9.26 -7.35
N VAL A 65 -10.83 -10.30 -8.16
CA VAL A 65 -9.74 -10.38 -9.14
C VAL A 65 -10.26 -9.87 -10.48
N ILE A 66 -9.60 -8.84 -11.03
CA ILE A 66 -9.89 -8.33 -12.38
C ILE A 66 -9.33 -9.30 -13.43
N LYS A 67 -8.06 -9.67 -13.28
CA LYS A 67 -7.36 -10.65 -14.13
C LYS A 67 -6.10 -11.15 -13.42
N ASP A 68 -5.82 -12.45 -13.47
CA ASP A 68 -4.59 -13.07 -12.96
C ASP A 68 -4.22 -12.58 -11.55
N LEU A 69 -3.13 -11.82 -11.40
CA LEU A 69 -2.61 -11.29 -10.13
C LEU A 69 -3.05 -9.84 -9.85
N VAL A 70 -4.10 -9.37 -10.51
CA VAL A 70 -4.58 -7.98 -10.44
C VAL A 70 -5.89 -7.90 -9.65
N PRO A 71 -5.85 -7.53 -8.35
CA PRO A 71 -7.07 -7.29 -7.57
C PRO A 71 -7.70 -5.94 -7.93
N ASP A 72 -9.01 -5.81 -7.69
CA ASP A 72 -9.68 -4.51 -7.64
C ASP A 72 -9.44 -3.84 -6.28
N LEU A 73 -8.88 -2.63 -6.29
CA LEU A 73 -8.57 -1.83 -5.10
C LEU A 73 -9.50 -0.61 -4.96
N SER A 74 -10.57 -0.54 -5.75
CA SER A 74 -11.53 0.58 -5.75
C SER A 74 -12.07 0.89 -4.35
N ASN A 75 -12.54 -0.12 -3.61
CA ASN A 75 -13.02 0.02 -2.23
C ASN A 75 -11.92 0.53 -1.28
N PHE A 76 -10.71 -0.01 -1.38
CA PHE A 76 -9.57 0.39 -0.57
C PHE A 76 -9.27 1.90 -0.74
N TYR A 77 -9.26 2.38 -1.98
CA TYR A 77 -9.06 3.80 -2.27
C TYR A 77 -10.25 4.67 -1.86
N ALA A 78 -11.48 4.17 -1.98
CA ALA A 78 -12.67 4.89 -1.50
C ALA A 78 -12.62 5.09 0.02
N GLN A 79 -12.20 4.08 0.78
CA GLN A 79 -11.99 4.19 2.23
C GLN A 79 -10.89 5.18 2.57
N TYR A 80 -9.75 5.16 1.86
CA TYR A 80 -8.71 6.18 2.05
C TYR A 80 -9.21 7.60 1.75
N LYS A 81 -10.04 7.79 0.72
CA LYS A 81 -10.65 9.09 0.44
C LYS A 81 -11.59 9.54 1.57
N SER A 82 -12.31 8.61 2.19
CA SER A 82 -13.31 8.92 3.23
C SER A 82 -12.73 9.54 4.51
N ILE A 83 -11.43 9.34 4.77
CA ILE A 83 -10.74 9.94 5.93
C ILE A 83 -10.20 11.34 5.65
N GLU A 84 -10.41 11.86 4.42
CA GLU A 84 -9.99 13.20 4.01
C GLU A 84 -8.50 13.48 4.30
N PRO A 85 -7.57 12.75 3.65
CA PRO A 85 -6.15 12.70 3.99
C PRO A 85 -5.37 13.90 3.44
N TYR A 86 -5.78 15.10 3.84
CA TYR A 86 -5.17 16.37 3.45
C TYR A 86 -5.18 17.33 4.63
N LEU A 87 -4.28 18.33 4.63
CA LEU A 87 -4.15 19.31 5.70
C LEU A 87 -5.45 20.14 5.84
N LYS A 88 -5.98 20.31 7.05
CA LYS A 88 -7.19 21.10 7.32
C LYS A 88 -6.87 22.16 8.35
N LYS A 89 -7.14 23.41 7.99
CA LYS A 89 -7.05 24.56 8.89
C LYS A 89 -8.42 25.20 9.04
N LYS A 90 -8.63 25.87 10.17
CA LYS A 90 -9.85 26.68 10.39
C LYS A 90 -9.92 27.88 9.45
N ASP A 91 -8.75 28.42 9.06
CA ASP A 91 -8.61 29.53 8.13
C ASP A 91 -7.50 29.20 7.12
N GLU A 92 -7.86 29.20 5.85
CA GLU A 92 -6.99 28.90 4.70
C GLU A 92 -6.52 30.18 3.97
N SER A 93 -6.93 31.37 4.41
CA SER A 93 -6.62 32.66 3.76
C SER A 93 -5.12 33.00 3.68
N GLN A 94 -4.29 32.28 4.43
CA GLN A 94 -2.83 32.45 4.49
C GLN A 94 -2.06 31.33 3.78
N GLU A 95 -2.75 30.41 3.11
CA GLU A 95 -2.10 29.36 2.31
C GLU A 95 -1.15 29.97 1.25
N GLY A 96 0.03 29.38 1.10
CA GLY A 96 1.02 29.80 0.11
C GLY A 96 1.77 31.11 0.42
N LYS A 97 1.38 31.87 1.47
CA LYS A 97 2.07 33.12 1.81
C LYS A 97 3.39 32.89 2.55
N GLN A 98 3.41 31.92 3.46
CA GLN A 98 4.58 31.54 4.26
C GLN A 98 4.53 30.06 4.63
N GLN A 99 5.66 29.51 5.08
CA GLN A 99 5.74 28.16 5.61
C GLN A 99 4.97 28.06 6.94
N TYR A 100 4.41 26.89 7.23
CA TYR A 100 3.85 26.60 8.55
C TYR A 100 4.96 26.09 9.47
N LEU A 101 5.10 26.71 10.64
CA LEU A 101 6.10 26.32 11.62
C LEU A 101 5.71 24.99 12.28
N GLN A 102 6.67 24.07 12.40
CA GLN A 102 6.54 22.78 13.08
C GLN A 102 7.85 22.51 13.81
N SER A 103 7.78 22.06 15.07
CA SER A 103 8.99 21.71 15.83
C SER A 103 9.55 20.35 15.36
N ILE A 104 10.84 20.10 15.63
CA ILE A 104 11.46 18.79 15.32
C ILE A 104 10.73 17.66 16.06
N GLU A 105 10.42 17.86 17.35
CA GLU A 105 9.69 16.89 18.17
C GLU A 105 8.27 16.61 17.63
N ASP A 106 7.56 17.64 17.15
CA ASP A 106 6.23 17.47 16.56
C ASP A 106 6.32 16.74 15.20
N ARG A 107 7.35 17.05 14.38
CA ARG A 107 7.60 16.37 13.11
C ARG A 107 7.97 14.89 13.29
N GLU A 108 8.77 14.54 14.28
CA GLU A 108 9.20 13.16 14.56
C GLU A 108 8.01 12.23 14.83
N LYS A 109 6.87 12.75 15.31
CA LYS A 109 5.64 11.97 15.52
C LYS A 109 5.06 11.39 14.23
N LEU A 110 5.45 11.92 13.07
CA LEU A 110 5.01 11.41 11.78
C LEU A 110 5.84 10.20 11.31
N ASP A 111 7.04 10.01 11.86
CA ASP A 111 7.92 8.90 11.46
C ASP A 111 7.28 7.55 11.81
N GLY A 112 7.29 6.62 10.86
CA GLY A 112 6.56 5.36 10.89
C GLY A 112 5.12 5.43 10.34
N LEU A 113 4.59 6.62 10.07
CA LEU A 113 3.24 6.82 9.51
C LEU A 113 3.27 7.24 8.03
N TYR A 114 4.03 8.28 7.68
CA TYR A 114 4.01 8.86 6.33
C TYR A 114 4.73 8.00 5.28
N GLU A 115 5.53 7.02 5.71
CA GLU A 115 6.25 6.07 4.87
C GLU A 115 5.31 5.02 4.24
N CYS A 116 4.01 5.04 4.59
CA CYS A 116 3.02 4.16 4.00
C CYS A 116 2.90 4.39 2.48
N ILE A 117 3.17 3.34 1.70
CA ILE A 117 3.10 3.36 0.23
C ILE A 117 1.72 2.91 -0.33
N LEU A 118 0.71 2.78 0.53
CA LEU A 118 -0.66 2.37 0.15
C LEU A 118 -0.73 1.06 -0.68
N CYS A 119 0.10 0.07 -0.37
CA CYS A 119 0.16 -1.20 -1.10
C CYS A 119 -0.95 -2.22 -0.75
N ALA A 120 -1.78 -1.91 0.26
CA ALA A 120 -2.85 -2.76 0.80
C ALA A 120 -2.43 -4.14 1.39
N CYS A 121 -1.14 -4.48 1.48
CA CYS A 121 -0.67 -5.75 2.06
C CYS A 121 -1.22 -6.01 3.47
N CYS A 122 -1.17 -4.99 4.34
CA CYS A 122 -1.61 -5.10 5.74
C CYS A 122 -3.13 -5.27 5.88
N SER A 123 -3.92 -4.61 5.03
CA SER A 123 -5.38 -4.68 5.09
C SER A 123 -5.87 -6.02 4.54
N THR A 124 -5.28 -6.45 3.42
CA THR A 124 -5.59 -7.75 2.81
C THR A 124 -4.94 -8.94 3.51
N SER A 125 -4.17 -8.73 4.60
CA SER A 125 -3.75 -9.79 5.52
C SER A 125 -4.63 -9.87 6.78
N CYS A 126 -5.58 -8.96 6.97
CA CYS A 126 -6.38 -8.84 8.18
C CYS A 126 -7.71 -9.60 8.03
N PRO A 127 -7.98 -10.66 8.82
CA PRO A 127 -9.24 -11.38 8.75
C PRO A 127 -10.46 -10.49 9.01
N SER A 128 -10.37 -9.51 9.91
CA SER A 128 -11.48 -8.57 10.15
C SER A 128 -11.83 -7.75 8.90
N TYR A 129 -10.82 -7.42 8.07
CA TYR A 129 -11.02 -6.74 6.80
C TYR A 129 -11.53 -7.69 5.71
N TRP A 130 -11.18 -8.98 5.76
CA TRP A 130 -11.79 -9.99 4.90
C TRP A 130 -13.29 -10.07 5.16
N TRP A 131 -13.70 -10.20 6.42
CA TRP A 131 -15.10 -10.39 6.77
C TRP A 131 -15.96 -9.14 6.66
N ASN A 132 -15.40 -7.96 6.93
CA ASN A 132 -16.16 -6.71 7.03
C ASN A 132 -15.48 -5.53 6.33
N GLY A 133 -14.77 -5.77 5.23
CA GLY A 133 -14.03 -4.73 4.49
C GLY A 133 -14.91 -3.64 3.86
N ASP A 134 -16.23 -3.82 3.86
CA ASP A 134 -17.24 -2.83 3.49
C ASP A 134 -17.46 -1.77 4.59
N LYS A 135 -17.23 -2.11 5.86
CA LYS A 135 -17.49 -1.24 7.03
C LYS A 135 -16.22 -0.93 7.82
N TYR A 136 -15.36 -1.93 8.01
CA TYR A 136 -14.09 -1.79 8.70
C TYR A 136 -13.06 -1.18 7.75
N LEU A 137 -12.51 -0.02 8.13
CA LEU A 137 -11.57 0.75 7.29
C LEU A 137 -10.24 0.04 7.02
N GLY A 138 -9.86 -0.91 7.87
CA GLY A 138 -8.60 -1.63 7.75
C GLY A 138 -7.38 -0.86 8.29
N PRO A 139 -6.28 -1.58 8.56
CA PRO A 139 -5.09 -1.02 9.21
C PRO A 139 -4.42 0.10 8.39
N ALA A 140 -4.39 0.01 7.06
CA ALA A 140 -3.74 1.03 6.24
C ALA A 140 -4.43 2.39 6.37
N VAL A 141 -5.76 2.39 6.24
CA VAL A 141 -6.57 3.61 6.30
C VAL A 141 -6.57 4.18 7.73
N LEU A 142 -6.73 3.33 8.74
CA LEU A 142 -6.71 3.76 10.14
C LEU A 142 -5.37 4.39 10.55
N MET A 143 -4.25 3.86 10.08
CA MET A 143 -2.94 4.46 10.34
C MET A 143 -2.82 5.87 9.74
N GLN A 144 -3.44 6.11 8.58
CA GLN A 144 -3.43 7.41 7.91
C GLN A 144 -4.33 8.44 8.61
N VAL A 145 -5.35 8.01 9.39
CA VAL A 145 -6.09 8.92 10.30
C VAL A 145 -5.18 9.48 11.39
N GLY A 146 -4.22 8.67 11.84
CA GLY A 146 -3.26 9.03 12.89
C GLY A 146 -2.21 10.05 12.46
N VAL A 147 -2.09 10.34 11.15
CA VAL A 147 -1.25 11.43 10.63
C VAL A 147 -1.98 12.73 10.93
N PRO A 148 -1.59 13.53 11.95
CA PRO A 148 -2.37 14.67 12.38
C PRO A 148 -2.41 15.72 11.27
N VAL A 149 -3.60 15.85 10.69
CA VAL A 149 -3.98 16.90 9.74
C VAL A 149 -3.93 18.32 10.38
N SER A 150 -3.83 18.37 11.70
CA SER A 150 -3.89 19.57 12.52
C SER A 150 -2.60 19.82 13.32
N ASP A 151 -1.43 19.55 12.75
CA ASP A 151 -0.21 19.97 13.44
C ASP A 151 -0.20 21.50 13.49
N SER A 152 -0.38 21.98 14.72
CA SER A 152 -0.69 23.37 14.99
C SER A 152 0.61 24.14 14.81
N PRO A 153 0.70 25.12 13.90
CA PRO A 153 1.77 26.09 13.98
C PRO A 153 1.63 26.72 15.36
N LYS A 154 2.54 26.38 16.27
CA LYS A 154 2.67 27.15 17.51
C LYS A 154 3.04 28.57 17.06
N PRO A 155 2.35 29.60 17.58
CA PRO A 155 2.56 30.98 17.20
C PRO A 155 4.02 31.41 17.37
#